data_AF-B6IF76-F1
#
_entry.id   AF-B6IF76-F1
#
_cell.length_a   1.000
_cell.length_b   1.000
_cell.length_c   1.000
_cell.angle_alpha   90.00
_cell.angle_beta   90.00
_cell.angle_gamma   90.00
#
_symmetry.space_group_name_H-M   'P 1'
#
loop_
_entity.id
_entity.type
_entity.pdbx_description
1 polymer ?
#
loop_
_entity_poly.entity_id
_entity_poly.type
_entity_poly.pdbx_seq_one_letter_code
_entity_poly.pdbx_strand_id
1 'polypeptide(L)'
;MVHAPLKNAIRESRHVAVHGLPRTIPDEDLHKFFSRFGPIQQLFRSPEDLEGVLYITYMDTRSASVACNSEKQFNKDTPFRIEYCNPETLPNMQ
;
A
#
# COMPACT_ATOMS: atom_id res chain seq x y z
N MET A 1 17.89 -7.07 25.77
CA MET A 1 16.54 -7.46 25.30
C MET A 1 16.54 -7.22 23.80
N VAL A 2 16.57 -8.29 23.00
CA VAL A 2 16.43 -8.15 21.54
C VAL A 2 14.97 -7.80 21.27
N HIS A 3 14.68 -6.55 20.95
CA HIS A 3 13.38 -6.18 20.44
C HIS A 3 13.29 -6.75 19.03
N ALA A 4 12.90 -8.03 18.91
CA ALA A 4 12.37 -8.54 17.66
C ALA A 4 11.08 -7.75 17.40
N PRO A 5 10.95 -7.00 16.30
CA PRO A 5 9.72 -6.26 16.02
C PRO A 5 8.57 -7.25 15.92
N LEU A 6 7.42 -6.88 16.50
CA LEU A 6 6.21 -7.71 16.50
C LEU A 6 5.89 -8.14 15.08
N LYS A 7 6.17 -9.41 14.80
CA LYS A 7 5.74 -10.10 13.61
C LYS A 7 4.22 -10.23 13.72
N ASN A 8 3.49 -9.61 12.80
CA ASN A 8 2.10 -9.92 12.47
C ASN A 8 1.08 -9.85 13.61
N ALA A 9 0.61 -8.64 13.92
CA ALA A 9 -0.82 -8.46 14.12
C ALA A 9 -1.32 -7.61 12.96
N ILE A 10 -1.97 -8.24 11.99
CA ILE A 10 -2.70 -7.54 10.92
C ILE A 10 -3.84 -6.79 11.61
N ARG A 11 -3.59 -5.58 12.08
CA ARG A 11 -4.63 -4.66 12.54
C ARG A 11 -5.17 -3.98 11.30
N GLU A 12 -6.49 -4.07 11.10
CA GLU A 12 -7.17 -3.27 10.09
C GLU A 12 -6.75 -1.81 10.27
N SER A 13 -6.20 -1.23 9.20
CA SER A 13 -5.58 0.09 9.17
C SER A 13 -6.04 0.77 7.89
N ARG A 14 -6.07 2.11 7.87
CA ARG A 14 -6.29 2.88 6.63
C ARG A 14 -5.05 2.91 5.74
N HIS A 15 -3.92 2.42 6.25
CA HIS A 15 -2.63 2.40 5.58
C HIS A 15 -2.33 1.01 5.04
N VAL A 16 -1.89 0.95 3.78
CA VAL A 16 -1.53 -0.29 3.10
C VAL A 16 -0.22 -0.14 2.34
N ALA A 17 0.51 -1.24 2.23
CA ALA A 17 1.67 -1.38 1.36
C ALA A 17 1.31 -2.29 0.19
N VAL A 18 1.70 -1.89 -1.01
CA VAL A 18 1.47 -2.61 -2.26
C VAL A 18 2.82 -2.99 -2.87
N HIS A 19 2.99 -4.28 -3.14
CA HIS A 19 4.24 -4.88 -3.61
C HIS A 19 4.04 -5.51 -5.00
N GLY A 20 5.11 -5.59 -5.78
CA GLY A 20 5.12 -6.27 -7.09
C GLY A 20 4.69 -5.39 -8.26
N LEU A 21 4.51 -4.09 -8.04
CA LEU A 21 4.20 -3.15 -9.11
C LEU A 21 5.48 -2.67 -9.82
N PRO A 22 5.55 -2.70 -11.17
CA PRO A 22 6.64 -2.10 -11.92
C PRO A 22 6.76 -0.60 -11.64
N ARG A 23 7.99 -0.11 -11.44
CA ARG A 23 8.27 1.33 -11.30
C ARG A 23 7.96 2.15 -12.54
N THR A 24 7.86 1.51 -13.69
CA THR A 24 7.51 2.14 -14.96
C THR A 24 6.06 2.63 -14.99
N ILE A 25 5.19 2.14 -14.10
CA ILE A 25 3.81 2.64 -13.98
C ILE A 25 3.85 4.00 -13.29
N PRO A 26 3.25 5.06 -13.88
CA PRO A 26 3.23 6.39 -13.30
C PRO A 26 2.29 6.46 -12.09
N ASP A 27 2.61 7.36 -11.14
CA ASP A 27 1.84 7.53 -9.90
C ASP A 27 0.39 7.92 -10.17
N GLU A 28 0.12 8.66 -11.24
CA GLU A 28 -1.24 9.05 -11.65
C GLU A 28 -2.11 7.83 -12.00
N ASP A 29 -1.56 6.85 -12.72
CA ASP A 29 -2.28 5.61 -13.07
C ASP A 29 -2.49 4.73 -11.84
N LEU A 30 -1.51 4.66 -10.95
CA LEU A 30 -1.66 3.96 -9.66
C LEU A 30 -2.73 4.63 -8.81
N HIS A 31 -2.70 5.96 -8.68
CA HIS A 31 -3.69 6.72 -7.93
C HIS A 31 -5.10 6.49 -8.49
N LYS A 32 -5.27 6.56 -9.82
CA LYS A 32 -6.54 6.30 -10.50
C LYS A 32 -7.02 4.87 -10.27
N PHE A 33 -6.12 3.89 -10.34
CA PHE A 33 -6.45 2.49 -10.08
C PHE A 33 -6.92 2.30 -8.63
N PHE A 34 -6.12 2.70 -7.65
CA PHE A 34 -6.41 2.46 -6.23
C PHE A 34 -7.54 3.32 -5.68
N SER A 35 -7.84 4.48 -6.29
CA SER A 35 -8.99 5.31 -5.93
C SER A 35 -10.34 4.60 -6.12
N ARG A 36 -10.40 3.50 -6.90
CA ARG A 36 -11.61 2.68 -7.05
C ARG A 36 -12.03 1.97 -5.76
N PHE A 37 -11.09 1.75 -4.85
CA PHE A 37 -11.36 1.11 -3.55
C PHE A 37 -11.81 2.11 -2.51
N GLY A 38 -11.56 3.40 -2.74
CA GLY A 38 -12.04 4.53 -1.94
C GLY A 38 -11.09 5.73 -2.04
N PRO A 39 -11.47 6.88 -1.43
CA PRO A 39 -10.69 8.11 -1.50
C PRO A 39 -9.32 7.95 -0.84
N ILE A 40 -8.28 8.33 -1.59
CA ILE A 40 -6.88 8.29 -1.15
C ILE A 40 -6.54 9.64 -0.50
N GLN A 41 -5.94 9.57 0.70
CA GLN A 41 -5.33 10.72 1.36
C GLN A 41 -3.93 10.97 0.82
N GLN A 42 -3.14 9.91 0.69
CA GLN A 42 -1.75 10.00 0.26
C GLN A 42 -1.32 8.74 -0.48
N LEU A 43 -0.50 8.93 -1.49
CA LEU A 43 0.18 7.89 -2.25
C LEU A 43 1.66 8.23 -2.29
N PHE A 44 2.51 7.26 -1.94
CA PHE A 44 3.95 7.49 -1.83
C PHE A 44 4.75 6.27 -2.27
N ARG A 45 5.80 6.51 -3.06
CA ARG A 45 6.85 5.54 -3.38
C ARG A 45 8.19 6.09 -2.93
N SER A 46 8.87 5.36 -2.07
CA SER A 46 10.22 5.73 -1.66
C SER A 46 11.18 5.55 -2.85
N PRO A 47 11.94 6.59 -3.26
CA PRO A 47 12.94 6.43 -4.31
C PRO A 47 14.07 5.47 -3.89
N GLU A 48 14.37 5.43 -2.59
CA GLU A 48 15.41 4.61 -1.96
C GLU A 48 15.00 3.14 -1.78
N ASP A 49 13.70 2.84 -1.81
CA ASP A 49 13.20 1.47 -1.65
C ASP A 49 13.44 0.72 -2.94
N LEU A 50 14.39 -0.22 -2.96
CA LEU A 50 14.76 -1.00 -4.14
C LEU A 50 13.62 -1.92 -4.64
N GLU A 51 12.73 -2.32 -3.73
CA GLU A 51 11.61 -3.22 -3.99
C GLU A 51 10.44 -2.55 -4.73
N GLY A 52 10.42 -1.21 -4.79
CA GLY A 52 9.39 -0.45 -5.48
C GLY A 52 8.05 -0.48 -4.75
N VAL A 53 8.07 -0.55 -3.41
CA VAL A 53 6.85 -0.60 -2.59
C VAL A 53 6.06 0.71 -2.72
N LEU A 54 4.77 0.56 -3.01
CA LEU A 54 3.81 1.66 -3.03
C LEU A 54 3.06 1.70 -1.70
N TYR A 55 3.16 2.80 -1.00
CA TYR A 55 2.41 3.05 0.23
C TYR A 55 1.19 3.91 -0.06
N ILE A 56 0.03 3.47 0.43
CA ILE A 56 -1.23 4.18 0.25
C ILE A 56 -1.87 4.40 1.62
N THR A 57 -2.25 5.65 1.87
CA THR A 57 -3.12 6.02 2.97
C THR A 57 -4.48 6.37 2.39
N TYR A 58 -5.50 5.61 2.75
CA TYR A 58 -6.89 5.95 2.45
C TYR A 58 -7.45 6.91 3.49
N MET A 59 -8.52 7.64 3.15
CA MET A 59 -9.27 8.44 4.14
C MET A 59 -9.92 7.55 5.22
N ASP A 60 -10.37 6.35 4.84
CA ASP A 60 -11.12 5.42 5.70
C ASP A 60 -10.50 4.01 5.71
N THR A 61 -10.59 3.33 6.86
CA THR A 61 -10.20 1.91 7.02
C THR A 61 -11.01 0.98 6.13
N ARG A 62 -12.27 1.32 5.82
CA ARG A 62 -13.13 0.56 4.90
C ARG A 62 -12.53 0.48 3.50
N SER A 63 -11.95 1.58 2.99
CA SER A 63 -11.31 1.62 1.67
C SER A 63 -10.10 0.70 1.59
N ALA A 64 -9.28 0.69 2.66
CA ALA A 64 -8.17 -0.24 2.79
C ALA A 64 -8.64 -1.70 2.85
N SER A 65 -9.74 -1.97 3.56
CA SER A 65 -10.35 -3.30 3.62
C SER A 65 -10.86 -3.77 2.27
N VAL A 66 -11.52 -2.90 1.51
CA VAL A 66 -11.93 -3.20 0.13
C VAL A 66 -10.71 -3.54 -0.73
N ALA A 67 -9.64 -2.74 -0.68
CA ALA A 67 -8.42 -2.99 -1.44
C ALA A 67 -7.76 -4.33 -1.05
N CYS A 68 -7.68 -4.64 0.24
CA CYS A 68 -7.17 -5.91 0.76
C CYS A 68 -8.01 -7.12 0.36
N ASN A 69 -9.32 -6.97 0.14
CA ASN A 69 -10.21 -8.06 -0.26
C ASN A 69 -10.51 -8.12 -1.77
N SER A 70 -10.04 -7.15 -2.56
CA SER A 70 -10.26 -7.08 -4.01
C SER A 70 -9.27 -7.94 -4.82
N GLU A 71 -9.47 -8.00 -6.14
CA GLU A 71 -8.54 -8.67 -7.04
C GLU A 71 -7.12 -8.07 -6.98
N LYS A 72 -6.13 -8.95 -7.08
CA LYS A 72 -4.71 -8.68 -6.84
C LYS A 72 -3.94 -8.49 -8.15
N GLN A 73 -4.57 -7.81 -9.10
CA GLN A 73 -4.05 -7.58 -10.45
C GLN A 73 -4.30 -6.13 -10.88
N PHE A 74 -3.24 -5.44 -11.29
CA PHE A 74 -3.34 -4.08 -11.83
C PHE A 74 -3.82 -4.11 -13.29
N ASN A 75 -3.30 -5.06 -14.06
CA ASN A 75 -3.73 -5.44 -15.41
C ASN A 75 -3.50 -6.95 -15.61
N LYS A 76 -3.80 -7.47 -16.81
CA LYS A 76 -3.70 -8.91 -17.13
C LYS A 76 -2.33 -9.54 -16.86
N ASP A 77 -1.26 -8.75 -16.90
CA ASP A 77 0.12 -9.22 -16.83
C ASP A 77 0.84 -8.74 -15.55
N THR A 78 0.15 -7.98 -14.70
CA THR A 78 0.75 -7.30 -13.54
C THR A 78 0.01 -7.65 -12.25
N PRO A 79 0.34 -8.78 -11.60
CA PRO A 79 -0.15 -9.09 -10.26
C PRO A 79 0.51 -8.18 -9.22
N PHE A 80 -0.19 -7.94 -8.11
CA PHE A 80 0.37 -7.22 -6.97
C PHE A 80 -0.08 -7.84 -5.65
N ARG A 81 0.69 -7.65 -4.59
CA ARG A 81 0.28 -7.99 -3.23
C ARG A 81 -0.06 -6.72 -2.47
N ILE A 82 -1.08 -6.75 -1.63
CA ILE A 82 -1.45 -5.64 -0.77
C ILE A 82 -1.63 -6.15 0.66
N GLU A 83 -1.04 -5.43 1.60
CA GLU A 83 -1.05 -5.77 3.03
C GLU A 83 -1.28 -4.52 3.86
N TYR A 84 -1.97 -4.65 4.99
CA TYR A 84 -2.10 -3.56 5.95
C TYR A 84 -0.74 -3.20 6.52
N CYS A 85 -0.48 -1.90 6.68
CA CYS A 85 0.75 -1.39 7.25
C CYS A 85 0.45 -0.56 8.51
N ASN A 86 1.37 -0.61 9.46
CA ASN A 86 1.34 0.27 10.62
C ASN A 86 1.90 1.64 10.22
N PRO A 87 1.20 2.77 10.46
CA PRO A 87 1.74 4.09 10.18
C PRO A 87 3.08 4.36 10.86
N GLU A 88 3.34 3.77 12.03
CA GLU A 88 4.62 3.93 12.75
C GLU A 88 5.82 3.29 12.04
N THR A 89 5.57 2.35 11.11
CA THR A 89 6.60 1.69 10.32
C THR A 89 6.77 2.32 8.93
N LEU A 90 5.95 3.31 8.59
CA LEU A 90 6.10 4.04 7.33
C LEU A 90 7.27 5.03 7.46
N PRO A 91 8.16 5.12 6.47
CA PRO A 91 9.22 6.13 6.46
C PRO A 91 8.55 7.50 6.59
N ASN A 92 9.02 8.31 7.56
CA ASN A 92 8.45 9.60 7.97
C ASN A 92 7.69 10.30 6.84
N MET A 93 6.37 10.07 6.80
CA MET A 93 5.46 10.70 5.86
C MET A 93 5.12 12.11 6.34
N GLN A 94 6.15 12.94 6.56
CA GLN A 94 6.01 14.35 6.96
C GLN A 94 5.45 15.21 5.83
#